data_AF-A0A821KQB4-F1
#
_entry.id   AF-A0A821KQB4-F1
#
_cell.length_a   1.000
_cell.length_b   1.000
_cell.length_c   1.000
_cell.angle_alpha   90.00
_cell.angle_beta   90.00
_cell.angle_gamma   90.00
#
_symmetry.space_group_name_H-M   'P 1'
#
loop_
_entity.id
_entity.type
_entity.pdbx_description
1 polymer ?
#
loop_
_entity_poly.entity_id
_entity_poly.type
_entity_poly.pdbx_seq_one_letter_code
_entity_poly.pdbx_strand_id
1 'polypeptide(L)'
;MNEIDLKLIQQTENFQNVSKINQIKHLDIFQLCEFNQIELISNLFSKLEYLKTGINYKEIRQIKRYLLSKINNKTRHLFFLCISGVPKICLKELNLLIKSENLLNDYSMRFINSDLYLW
;
A
#
# COMPACT_ATOMS: atom_id res chain seq x y z
N MET A 1 24.62 -3.46 -3.48
CA MET A 1 23.64 -2.63 -4.22
C MET A 1 23.59 -1.30 -3.50
N ASN A 2 23.94 -0.19 -4.15
CA ASN A 2 23.85 1.12 -3.52
C ASN A 2 22.38 1.38 -3.20
N GLU A 3 22.06 1.65 -1.93
CA GLU A 3 20.75 2.18 -1.53
C GLU A 3 20.59 3.53 -2.24
N ILE A 4 19.95 3.51 -3.41
CA ILE A 4 19.45 4.76 -3.97
C ILE A 4 18.38 5.23 -3.02
N ASP A 5 18.57 6.40 -2.42
CA ASP A 5 17.58 6.98 -1.54
C ASP A 5 16.31 7.26 -2.33
N LEU A 6 15.30 6.41 -2.12
CA LEU A 6 14.02 6.48 -2.81
C LEU A 6 13.34 7.83 -2.62
N LYS A 7 13.68 8.57 -1.55
CA LYS A 7 13.18 9.93 -1.33
C LYS A 7 13.78 10.93 -2.31
N LEU A 8 15.06 10.78 -2.67
CA LEU A 8 15.72 11.65 -3.65
C LEU A 8 15.14 11.43 -5.05
N ILE A 9 14.85 10.18 -5.44
CA ILE A 9 14.21 9.87 -6.73
C ILE A 9 12.86 10.59 -6.84
N GLN A 10 12.06 10.57 -5.78
CA GLN A 10 10.72 11.18 -5.77
C GLN A 10 10.75 12.71 -5.93
N GLN A 11 11.88 13.35 -5.69
CA GLN A 11 12.06 14.79 -5.87
C GLN A 11 12.49 15.16 -7.30
N THR A 12 12.87 14.18 -8.13
CA THR A 12 13.30 14.47 -9.50
C THR A 12 12.16 14.96 -10.38
N GLU A 13 12.46 15.85 -11.31
CA GLU A 13 11.48 16.38 -12.27
C GLU A 13 10.84 15.26 -13.10
N ASN A 14 11.64 14.28 -13.52
CA ASN A 14 11.15 13.10 -14.25
C ASN A 14 10.11 12.33 -13.45
N PHE A 15 10.37 12.06 -12.16
CA PHE A 15 9.41 11.35 -11.31
C PHE A 15 8.11 12.14 -11.16
N GLN A 16 8.21 13.44 -10.89
CA GLN A 16 7.05 14.32 -10.73
C GLN A 16 6.21 14.41 -12.02
N ASN A 17 6.88 14.49 -13.17
CA ASN A 17 6.22 14.52 -14.47
C ASN A 17 5.51 13.19 -14.73
N VAL A 18 6.19 12.05 -14.58
CA VAL A 18 5.55 10.73 -14.73
C VAL A 18 4.38 10.58 -13.77
N SER A 19 4.55 10.99 -12.51
CA SER A 19 3.52 10.88 -11.47
C SER A 19 2.24 11.66 -11.77
N LYS A 20 2.37 12.82 -12.41
CA LYS A 20 1.24 13.66 -12.81
C LYS A 20 0.54 13.16 -14.07
N ILE A 21 1.29 12.66 -15.05
CA ILE A 21 0.73 12.32 -16.37
C ILE A 21 0.11 10.93 -16.40
N ASN A 22 0.66 9.97 -15.65
CA ASN A 22 0.16 8.61 -15.70
C ASN A 22 -1.28 8.52 -15.20
N GLN A 23 -2.02 7.56 -15.75
CA GLN A 23 -3.45 7.33 -15.46
C GLN A 23 -3.67 5.91 -14.93
N ILE A 24 -2.63 5.26 -14.42
CA ILE A 24 -2.73 3.88 -13.94
C ILE A 24 -3.56 3.89 -12.66
N LYS A 25 -4.70 3.20 -12.72
CA LYS A 25 -5.63 3.03 -11.60
C LYS A 25 -5.52 1.66 -10.95
N HIS A 26 -5.04 0.66 -11.68
CA HIS A 26 -4.97 -0.73 -11.23
C HIS A 26 -3.58 -1.27 -11.52
N LEU A 27 -2.94 -1.87 -10.52
CA LEU A 27 -1.62 -2.47 -10.67
C LEU A 27 -1.54 -3.79 -9.91
N ASP A 28 -1.12 -4.83 -10.63
CA ASP A 28 -0.88 -6.16 -10.09
C ASP A 28 0.62 -6.47 -10.16
N ILE A 29 1.19 -6.83 -9.03
CA ILE A 29 2.60 -7.17 -8.88
C ILE A 29 2.66 -8.59 -8.32
N PHE A 30 3.16 -9.52 -9.14
CA PHE A 30 3.22 -10.94 -8.79
C PHE A 30 4.43 -11.30 -7.91
N GLN A 31 5.09 -10.30 -7.33
CA GLN A 31 6.29 -10.46 -6.50
C GLN A 31 6.03 -9.93 -5.09
N LEU A 32 6.89 -10.33 -4.16
CA LEU A 32 6.93 -9.71 -2.84
C LEU A 32 7.51 -8.30 -2.99
N CYS A 33 6.77 -7.29 -2.53
CA CYS A 33 7.25 -5.93 -2.38
C CYS A 33 7.56 -5.62 -0.93
N GLU A 34 8.66 -4.91 -0.74
CA GLU A 34 8.95 -4.22 0.51
C GLU A 34 8.06 -2.99 0.67
N PHE A 35 7.89 -2.52 1.90
CA PHE A 35 7.04 -1.36 2.18
C PHE A 35 7.47 -0.10 1.42
N ASN A 36 8.77 0.17 1.38
CA ASN A 36 9.36 1.31 0.68
C ASN A 36 9.03 1.31 -0.83
N GLN A 37 8.91 0.14 -1.45
CA GLN A 37 8.54 -0.03 -2.85
C GLN A 37 7.06 0.28 -3.04
N ILE A 38 6.20 -0.16 -2.13
CA ILE A 38 4.76 0.15 -2.17
C ILE A 38 4.52 1.64 -2.03
N GLU A 39 5.26 2.31 -1.13
CA GLU A 39 5.22 3.75 -0.98
C GLU A 39 5.65 4.46 -2.27
N LEU A 40 6.77 4.02 -2.87
CA LEU A 40 7.26 4.56 -4.13
C LEU A 40 6.23 4.40 -5.26
N ILE A 41 5.65 3.21 -5.40
CA ILE A 41 4.64 2.88 -6.42
C ILE A 41 3.39 3.73 -6.23
N SER A 42 2.91 3.85 -4.99
CA SER A 42 1.76 4.70 -4.67
C SER A 42 2.02 6.18 -4.93
N ASN A 43 3.27 6.64 -4.80
CA ASN A 43 3.65 8.02 -5.10
C ASN A 43 3.86 8.25 -6.60
N LEU A 44 4.32 7.21 -7.33
CA LEU A 44 4.46 7.24 -8.77
C LEU A 44 3.07 7.22 -9.43
N PHE A 45 2.18 6.32 -9.03
CA PHE A 45 0.84 6.22 -9.59
C PHE A 45 -0.15 6.99 -8.70
N SER A 46 -0.17 8.32 -8.82
CA SER A 46 -0.97 9.20 -7.96
C SER A 46 -2.49 8.94 -8.03
N LYS A 47 -2.95 8.32 -9.12
CA LYS A 47 -4.33 7.92 -9.39
C LYS A 47 -4.60 6.44 -9.13
N LEU A 48 -3.68 5.73 -8.48
CA LEU A 48 -3.82 4.31 -8.19
C LEU A 48 -4.97 4.07 -7.23
N GLU A 49 -5.98 3.35 -7.70
CA GLU A 49 -7.18 2.97 -6.96
C GLU A 49 -7.05 1.56 -6.38
N TYR A 50 -6.36 0.66 -7.10
CA TYR A 50 -6.15 -0.73 -6.73
C TYR A 50 -4.68 -1.15 -6.86
N LEU A 51 -4.13 -1.73 -5.80
CA LEU A 51 -2.82 -2.38 -5.81
C LEU A 51 -2.93 -3.81 -5.31
N LYS A 52 -2.53 -4.78 -6.12
CA LYS A 52 -2.29 -6.16 -5.70
C LYS A 52 -0.80 -6.44 -5.65
N THR A 53 -0.30 -6.90 -4.50
CA THR A 53 1.10 -7.31 -4.37
C THR A 53 1.28 -8.33 -3.25
N GLY A 54 2.36 -9.10 -3.26
CA GLY A 54 2.79 -9.87 -2.11
C GLY A 54 3.57 -9.00 -1.14
N ILE A 55 3.51 -9.26 0.17
CA ILE A 55 4.21 -8.45 1.18
C ILE A 55 4.73 -9.34 2.30
N ASN A 56 5.91 -9.02 2.82
CA ASN A 56 6.39 -9.61 4.06
C ASN A 56 5.49 -9.23 5.24
N TYR A 57 4.99 -10.24 5.97
CA TYR A 57 4.11 -10.02 7.12
C TYR A 57 4.71 -9.09 8.20
N LYS A 58 6.04 -9.04 8.32
CA LYS A 58 6.72 -8.14 9.27
C LYS A 58 6.48 -6.66 8.95
N GLU A 59 6.14 -6.34 7.70
CA GLU A 59 5.96 -4.98 7.20
C GLU A 59 4.50 -4.50 7.21
N ILE A 60 3.57 -5.38 7.59
CA ILE A 60 2.14 -5.07 7.72
C ILE A 60 1.91 -3.81 8.57
N ARG A 61 2.72 -3.62 9.63
CA ARG A 61 2.59 -2.46 10.52
C ARG A 61 2.93 -1.14 9.81
N GLN A 62 3.94 -1.12 8.94
CA GLN A 62 4.27 0.06 8.14
C GLN A 62 3.16 0.36 7.12
N ILE A 63 2.64 -0.65 6.43
CA ILE A 63 1.55 -0.49 5.46
C ILE A 63 0.32 0.12 6.10
N LYS A 64 -0.03 -0.36 7.30
CA LYS A 64 -1.10 0.24 8.10
C LYS A 64 -0.84 1.72 8.36
N ARG A 65 0.32 2.09 8.92
CA ARG A 65 0.65 3.51 9.20
C ARG A 65 0.58 4.36 7.93
N TYR A 66 1.01 3.80 6.81
CA TYR A 66 0.97 4.47 5.52
C TYR A 66 -0.45 4.74 5.03
N LEU A 67 -1.34 3.74 5.09
CA LEU A 67 -2.76 3.91 4.74
C LEU A 67 -3.41 4.99 5.62
N LEU A 68 -3.09 5.02 6.92
CA LEU A 68 -3.68 5.98 7.87
C LEU A 68 -3.13 7.40 7.74
N SER A 69 -1.84 7.54 7.45
CA SER A 69 -1.22 8.85 7.23
C SER A 69 -1.86 9.61 6.06
N LYS A 70 -2.53 8.89 5.14
CA LYS A 70 -3.19 9.45 3.96
C LYS A 70 -4.57 10.07 4.22
N ILE A 71 -5.26 9.72 5.32
CA ILE A 71 -6.58 10.27 5.66
C ILE A 71 -6.54 11.80 5.83
N ASN A 72 -5.37 12.35 6.17
CA ASN A 72 -5.18 13.80 6.35
C ASN A 72 -4.87 14.59 5.06
N ASN A 73 -4.60 13.94 3.93
CA ASN A 73 -4.25 14.63 2.68
C ASN A 73 -5.24 14.26 1.57
N LYS A 74 -6.00 15.26 1.08
CA LYS A 74 -7.07 15.18 0.05
C LYS A 74 -6.65 14.63 -1.34
N THR A 75 -5.51 13.97 -1.47
CA THR A 75 -4.81 13.82 -2.76
C THR A 75 -4.50 12.39 -3.19
N ARG A 76 -4.84 11.35 -2.42
CA ARG A 76 -4.41 9.98 -2.76
C ARG A 76 -5.50 8.92 -2.56
N HIS A 77 -5.82 8.25 -3.66
CA HIS A 77 -7.02 7.44 -3.89
C HIS A 77 -6.77 5.93 -3.79
N LEU A 78 -5.85 5.44 -2.94
CA LEU A 78 -5.70 3.99 -2.82
C LEU A 78 -6.91 3.42 -2.06
N PHE A 79 -7.96 3.13 -2.81
CA PHE A 79 -9.22 2.60 -2.32
C PHE A 79 -9.12 1.11 -2.01
N PHE A 80 -8.21 0.39 -2.67
CA PHE A 80 -8.10 -1.06 -2.51
C PHE A 80 -6.63 -1.49 -2.46
N LEU A 81 -6.25 -2.16 -1.37
CA LEU A 81 -4.98 -2.88 -1.26
C LEU A 81 -5.26 -4.37 -1.09
N CYS A 82 -4.74 -5.16 -2.02
CA CYS A 82 -4.80 -6.62 -2.02
C CYS A 82 -3.40 -7.17 -1.71
N ILE A 83 -3.24 -7.82 -0.57
CA ILE A 83 -2.00 -8.45 -0.15
C ILE A 83 -2.10 -9.95 -0.40
N SER A 84 -1.29 -10.44 -1.33
CA SER A 84 -1.32 -11.85 -1.75
C SER A 84 -0.44 -12.71 -0.87
N GLY A 85 -0.85 -13.96 -0.64
CA GLY A 85 -0.02 -14.96 0.05
C GLY A 85 0.16 -14.71 1.55
N VAL A 86 -0.76 -13.97 2.18
CA VAL A 86 -0.71 -13.71 3.63
C VAL A 86 -1.17 -14.96 4.39
N PRO A 87 -0.36 -15.52 5.30
CA PRO A 87 -0.79 -16.63 6.15
C PRO A 87 -2.00 -16.24 6.99
N LYS A 88 -2.99 -17.14 7.12
CA LYS A 88 -4.20 -16.91 7.94
C LYS A 88 -3.89 -16.53 9.39
N ILE A 89 -2.74 -16.94 9.94
CA ILE A 89 -2.33 -16.56 11.30
C ILE A 89 -2.10 -15.05 11.44
N CYS A 90 -1.55 -14.41 10.41
CA CYS A 90 -1.35 -12.96 10.36
C CYS A 90 -2.68 -12.20 10.38
N LEU A 91 -3.78 -12.82 9.92
CA LEU A 91 -5.11 -12.21 9.94
C LEU A 91 -5.59 -11.87 11.36
N LYS A 92 -5.27 -12.72 12.34
CA LYS A 92 -5.65 -12.46 13.74
C LYS A 92 -4.90 -11.24 14.27
N GLU A 93 -3.60 -11.17 14.02
CA GLU A 93 -2.75 -10.04 14.41
C GLU A 93 -3.17 -8.74 13.72
N LEU A 94 -3.44 -8.81 12.41
CA LEU A 94 -3.97 -7.71 11.61
C LEU A 94 -5.31 -7.19 12.16
N ASN A 95 -6.25 -8.09 12.44
CA ASN A 95 -7.55 -7.72 13.01
C ASN A 95 -7.40 -7.06 14.38
N LEU A 96 -6.54 -7.59 15.25
CA LEU A 96 -6.25 -7.00 16.55
C LEU A 96 -5.66 -5.61 16.41
N LEU A 97 -4.68 -5.45 15.51
CA LEU A 97 -4.04 -4.16 15.22
C LEU A 97 -5.00 -3.13 14.64
N ILE A 98 -5.92 -3.54 13.76
CA ILE A 98 -6.90 -2.66 13.14
C ILE A 98 -7.95 -2.21 14.16
N LYS A 99 -8.46 -3.14 14.96
CA LYS A 99 -9.42 -2.86 16.03
C LYS A 99 -8.83 -1.97 17.12
N SER A 100 -7.57 -2.20 17.51
CA SER A 100 -6.92 -1.44 18.58
C SER A 100 -6.68 0.04 18.24
N GLU A 101 -6.67 0.39 16.95
CA GLU A 101 -6.40 1.77 16.51
C GLU A 101 -7.65 2.48 15.94
N ASN A 102 -8.86 1.91 16.09
CA ASN A 102 -10.13 2.49 15.59
C ASN A 102 -10.14 2.81 14.08
N LEU A 103 -9.42 2.03 13.26
CA LEU A 103 -9.31 2.28 11.82
C LEU A 103 -10.57 1.89 11.03
N LEU A 104 -11.49 1.16 11.67
CA LEU A 104 -12.65 0.51 11.04
C LEU A 104 -13.80 1.47 10.72
N ASN A 105 -13.71 2.75 11.08
CA ASN A 105 -14.77 3.70 10.74
C ASN A 105 -14.83 3.96 9.23
N ASP A 106 -13.68 3.94 8.55
CA ASP A 106 -13.57 4.21 7.11
C ASP A 106 -13.04 3.02 6.30
N TYR A 107 -12.57 1.94 6.97
CA TYR A 107 -11.98 0.79 6.31
C TYR A 107 -12.63 -0.54 6.70
N SER A 108 -12.75 -1.42 5.71
CA SER A 108 -13.11 -2.82 5.80
C SER A 108 -11.93 -3.71 5.42
N MET A 109 -11.86 -4.87 6.07
CA MET A 109 -10.87 -5.88 5.75
C MET A 109 -11.57 -7.21 5.50
N ARG A 110 -11.23 -7.89 4.40
CA ARG A 110 -11.69 -9.25 4.14
C ARG A 110 -10.58 -10.14 3.64
N PHE A 111 -10.67 -11.41 4.01
CA PHE A 111 -9.81 -12.46 3.49
C PHE A 111 -10.60 -13.29 2.48
N ILE A 112 -10.15 -13.29 1.23
CA ILE A 112 -10.83 -13.96 0.13
C ILE A 112 -9.76 -14.73 -0.66
N ASN A 113 -9.96 -16.03 -0.87
CA ASN A 113 -9.07 -16.87 -1.69
C ASN A 113 -7.57 -16.78 -1.35
N SER A 114 -7.24 -16.72 -0.05
CA SER A 114 -5.86 -16.57 0.47
C SER A 114 -5.23 -15.17 0.32
N ASP A 115 -6.00 -14.20 -0.18
CA ASP A 115 -5.59 -12.81 -0.30
C ASP A 115 -6.28 -11.96 0.76
N LEU A 116 -5.56 -10.97 1.28
CA LEU A 116 -6.07 -9.97 2.20
C LEU A 116 -6.46 -8.70 1.45
N TYR A 117 -7.71 -8.31 1.54
CA TYR A 117 -8.24 -7.09 0.97
C TYR A 117 -8.47 -6.06 2.06
N LEU A 118 -8.04 -4.83 1.80
CA LEU A 118 -8.24 -3.64 2.61
C LEU A 118 -8.90 -2.59 1.70
N TRP A 119 -10.07 -2.06 2.09
CA TRP A 119 -10.79 -1.02 1.36
C TRP A 119 -11.57 -0.08 2.25
#